data_AF-A0A846GH61-F1
#
_entry.id   AF-A0A846GH61-F1
#
_cell.length_a   1.000
_cell.length_b   1.000
_cell.length_c   1.000
_cell.angle_alpha   90.00
_cell.angle_beta   90.00
_cell.angle_gamma   90.00
#
_symmetry.space_group_name_H-M   'P 1'
#
loop_
_entity.id
_entity.type
_entity.pdbx_description
1 polymer ?
#
loop_
_entity_poly.entity_id
_entity_poly.type
_entity_poly.pdbx_seq_one_letter_code
_entity_poly.pdbx_strand_id
1 'polypeptide(L)' 'MNQGKRQEEWLIRCIRLAPNAPEQNPIEDVWLQGKEMVRRYW' A
#
# COMPACT_ATOMS: atom_id res chain seq x y z
N MET A 1 12.61 -9.17 -16.72
CA MET A 1 11.32 -9.88 -16.53
C MET A 1 11.41 -10.72 -15.26
N ASN A 2 10.31 -11.02 -14.57
CA ASN A 2 10.24 -11.62 -13.22
C ASN A 2 10.77 -13.08 -13.14
N GLN A 3 12.03 -13.30 -13.56
CA GLN A 3 12.69 -14.60 -13.72
C GLN A 3 11.91 -15.61 -14.61
N GLY A 4 11.13 -15.11 -15.58
CA GLY A 4 10.32 -15.95 -16.45
C GLY A 4 9.10 -16.60 -15.78
N LYS A 5 8.79 -16.23 -14.52
CA LYS A 5 7.63 -16.74 -13.79
C LYS A 5 6.32 -16.24 -14.41
N ARG A 6 5.29 -17.09 -14.42
CA ARG A 6 3.92 -16.68 -14.78
C ARG A 6 3.37 -15.69 -13.77
N GLN A 7 2.40 -14.89 -14.15
CA GLN A 7 1.91 -13.79 -13.32
C GLN A 7 1.31 -14.26 -11.98
N GLU A 8 0.69 -15.44 -11.96
CA GLU A 8 0.24 -16.10 -10.72
C GLU A 8 1.38 -16.56 -9.79
N GLU A 9 2.61 -16.69 -10.30
CA GLU A 9 3.80 -17.14 -9.55
C GLU A 9 4.67 -15.97 -9.06
N TRP A 10 4.21 -14.73 -9.25
CA TRP A 10 4.96 -13.54 -8.86
C TRP A 10 4.90 -13.33 -7.35
N LEU A 11 6.08 -13.27 -6.71
CA LEU A 11 6.20 -12.96 -5.28
C LEU A 11 5.75 -11.55 -4.94
N ILE A 12 5.96 -10.60 -5.86
CA ILE A 12 5.61 -9.20 -5.71
C ILE A 12 4.86 -8.77 -6.96
N ARG A 13 3.73 -8.09 -6.75
CA ARG A 13 2.89 -7.55 -7.82
C ARG A 13 2.66 -6.06 -7.56
N CYS A 14 2.89 -5.24 -8.59
CA CYS A 14 2.46 -3.85 -8.57
C CYS A 14 0.97 -3.79 -8.89
N ILE A 15 0.20 -3.10 -8.06
CA ILE A 15 -1.19 -2.76 -8.32
C ILE A 15 -1.27 -1.29 -8.73
N ARG A 16 -2.09 -0.98 -9.72
CA ARG A 16 -2.34 0.40 -10.14
C ARG A 16 -3.59 0.90 -9.44
N LEU A 17 -3.43 1.88 -8.56
CA LEU A 17 -4.52 2.57 -7.89
C LEU A 17 -4.97 3.79 -8.71
N ALA A 18 -6.22 4.23 -8.54
CA ALA A 18 -6.69 5.45 -9.18
C ALA A 18 -5.99 6.70 -8.59
N PRO A 19 -5.68 7.72 -9.41
CA PRO A 19 -5.13 8.97 -8.89
C PRO A 19 -6.16 9.68 -8.02
N ASN A 20 -5.70 10.32 -6.93
CA ASN A 20 -6.54 11.08 -5.99
C ASN A 20 -7.69 10.27 -5.34
N ALA A 21 -7.53 8.94 -5.24
CA ALA A 21 -8.48 8.03 -4.59
C ALA A 21 -7.82 7.37 -3.36
N PRO A 22 -7.53 8.13 -2.28
CA PRO A 22 -6.84 7.62 -1.09
C PRO A 22 -7.56 6.44 -0.44
N GLU A 23 -8.87 6.33 -0.58
CA GLU A 23 -9.68 5.21 -0.09
C GLU A 23 -9.31 3.85 -0.73
N GLN A 24 -8.63 3.86 -1.87
CA GLN A 24 -8.11 2.65 -2.50
C GLN A 24 -6.70 2.28 -2.02
N ASN A 25 -6.02 3.18 -1.31
CA ASN A 25 -4.63 3.01 -0.89
C ASN A 25 -4.54 2.62 0.59
N PRO A 26 -4.37 1.32 0.92
CA PRO A 26 -4.44 0.83 2.30
C PRO A 26 -3.33 1.42 3.21
N ILE A 27 -2.26 1.99 2.65
CA ILE A 27 -1.22 2.63 3.45
C ILE A 27 -1.71 3.93 4.10
N GLU A 28 -2.74 4.58 3.53
CA GLU A 28 -3.30 5.83 4.07
C GLU A 28 -3.90 5.61 5.47
N ASP A 29 -4.58 4.47 5.68
CA ASP A 29 -5.13 4.10 6.99
C ASP A 29 -4.05 3.82 8.02
N VAL A 30 -2.98 3.11 7.62
CA VAL A 30 -1.82 2.86 8.48
C VAL A 30 -1.16 4.17 8.88
N TRP A 31 -1.04 5.10 7.93
CA TRP A 31 -0.48 6.42 8.19
C TRP A 31 -1.38 7.25 9.11
N LEU A 32 -2.70 7.17 8.95
CA LEU A 32 -3.64 7.84 9.85
C LEU A 32 -3.50 7.33 11.28
N GLN A 33 -3.44 6.01 11.49
CA GLN A 33 -3.23 5.41 12.81
C GLN A 33 -1.89 5.84 13.42
N GLY A 34 -0.81 5.82 12.64
CA GLY A 34 0.52 6.24 13.09
C GLY A 34 0.55 7.72 13.52
N LYS A 35 -0.05 8.61 12.73
CA LYS A 35 -0.16 10.03 13.08
C LYS A 35 -0.98 10.26 14.35
N GLU A 36 -2.09 9.56 14.50
CA GLU A 36 -2.92 9.65 15.71
C GLU A 36 -2.14 9.18 16.95
N MET A 37 -1.38 8.09 16.81
CA MET A 37 -0.50 7.61 17.88
C MET A 37 0.53 8.68 18.26
N VAL A 38 1.25 9.26 17.29
CA VAL A 38 2.22 10.32 17.57
C VAL A 38 1.55 11.50 18.26
N ARG A 39 0.41 11.99 17.73
CA ARG A 39 -0.33 13.11 18.30
C ARG A 39 -0.81 12.86 19.73
N ARG A 40 -1.10 11.61 20.08
CA ARG A 40 -1.61 11.24 21.40
C ARG A 40 -0.51 11.05 22.44
N TYR A 41 0.70 10.68 22.03
CA TYR A 41 1.76 10.26 22.95
C TYR A 41 3.05 11.09 22.84
N TRP A 42 3.13 12.07 21.95
CA TRP A 42 4.25 13.01 21.77
C TRP A 42 3.74 14.45 21.71
#